data_AF-A0A358UZB1-F1
#
_entry.id   AF-A0A358UZB1-F1
#
_cell.length_a   1.000
_cell.length_b   1.000
_cell.length_c   1.000
_cell.angle_alpha   90.00
_cell.angle_beta   90.00
_cell.angle_gamma   90.00
#
_symmetry.space_group_name_H-M   'P 1'
#
loop_
_entity.id
_entity.type
_entity.pdbx_description
1 polymer ?
#
loop_
_entity_poly.entity_id
_entity_poly.type
_entity_poly.pdbx_seq_one_letter_code
_entity_poly.pdbx_strand_id
1 'polypeptide(L)'
;HFYLALTKRWLMGTHQGSFEKEHLQAYLDEFAFRFNRRKSTHRGMLFFRLIEQCVAMHPMPFRELVANPKPKNEGQPFAVPSNLRHKAPASLDISVPIHPWRTALP
;
A
#
# COMPACT_ATOMS: atom_id res chain seq x y z
N HIS A 1 20.24 -11.81 22.03
CA HIS A 1 21.18 -10.90 21.34
C HIS A 1 21.04 -10.87 19.81
N PHE A 2 21.02 -11.99 19.08
CA PHE A 2 21.01 -11.99 17.60
C PHE A 2 19.78 -11.30 16.96
N TYR A 3 18.59 -11.51 17.50
CA TYR A 3 17.34 -10.93 16.97
C TYR A 3 17.37 -9.40 16.93
N LEU A 4 17.83 -8.75 18.00
CA LEU A 4 17.94 -7.28 18.08
C LEU A 4 18.89 -6.72 17.03
N ALA A 5 20.05 -7.36 16.82
CA ALA A 5 21.00 -6.96 15.78
C ALA A 5 20.40 -7.11 14.37
N LEU A 6 19.60 -8.15 14.16
CA LEU A 6 18.93 -8.41 12.90
C LEU A 6 17.79 -7.43 12.62
N THR A 7 17.01 -7.07 13.64
CA THR A 7 15.98 -6.02 13.56
C THR A 7 16.63 -4.68 13.23
N LYS A 8 17.71 -4.30 13.94
CA LYS A 8 18.46 -3.06 13.66
C LYS A 8 18.97 -3.02 12.22
N ARG A 9 19.56 -4.12 11.72
CA ARG A 9 20.02 -4.21 10.32
C ARG A 9 18.86 -4.16 9.32
N TRP A 10 17.75 -4.84 9.59
CA TRP A 10 16.58 -4.84 8.72
C TRP A 10 15.95 -3.46 8.61
N LEU A 11 15.84 -2.74 9.74
CA LEU A 11 15.32 -1.38 9.79
C LEU A 11 16.19 -0.41 8.98
N MET A 12 17.52 -0.45 9.17
CA MET A 12 18.45 0.40 8.42
C MET A 12 18.48 0.09 6.92
N GLY A 13 18.27 -1.17 6.52
CA GLY A 13 18.28 -1.56 5.10
C GLY A 13 16.95 -1.34 4.38
N THR A 14 15.87 -1.90 4.92
CA THR A 14 14.55 -1.92 4.26
C THR A 14 13.83 -0.58 4.38
N HIS A 15 13.88 0.02 5.57
CA HIS A 15 13.26 1.30 5.82
C HIS A 15 14.24 2.47 5.63
N GLN A 16 15.45 2.21 5.14
CA GLN A 16 16.51 3.22 4.93
C GLN A 16 16.79 4.08 6.18
N GLY A 17 16.57 3.51 7.37
CA GLY A 17 16.69 4.22 8.64
C GLY A 17 15.54 5.17 8.96
N SER A 18 14.52 5.29 8.10
CA SER A 18 13.28 6.01 8.39
C SER A 18 12.35 5.13 9.22
N PHE A 19 11.95 5.60 10.39
CA PHE A 19 10.89 4.96 11.15
C PHE A 19 10.11 6.01 11.93
N GLU A 20 8.81 5.84 11.96
CA GLU A 20 7.88 6.65 12.73
C GLU A 20 7.43 5.86 13.95
N LYS A 21 7.38 6.50 15.12
CA LYS A 21 7.07 5.82 16.39
C LYS A 21 5.64 5.26 16.38
N GLU A 22 4.75 5.95 15.67
CA GLU A 22 3.35 5.61 15.44
C GLU A 22 3.19 4.25 14.76
N HIS A 23 4.19 3.84 13.98
CA HIS A 23 4.21 2.58 13.22
C HIS A 23 5.12 1.51 13.82
N LEU A 24 5.68 1.74 15.02
CA LEU A 24 6.65 0.82 15.63
C LEU A 24 6.11 -0.61 15.77
N GLN A 25 4.86 -0.76 16.22
CA GLN A 25 4.25 -2.09 16.36
C GLN A 25 4.14 -2.79 15.00
N ALA A 26 3.66 -2.08 13.97
CA ALA A 26 3.54 -2.62 12.63
C ALA A 26 4.91 -3.03 12.05
N TYR A 27 5.98 -2.26 12.32
CA TYR A 27 7.34 -2.64 11.91
C TYR A 27 7.84 -3.91 12.62
N LEU A 28 7.52 -4.10 13.89
CA LEU A 28 7.89 -5.31 14.63
C LEU A 28 7.12 -6.53 14.13
N ASP A 29 5.83 -6.37 13.83
CA ASP A 29 4.99 -7.43 13.26
C ASP A 29 5.49 -7.82 11.86
N GLU A 30 5.88 -6.85 11.03
CA GLU A 30 6.50 -7.10 9.73
C GLU A 30 7.85 -7.82 9.86
N PHE A 31 8.69 -7.41 10.81
CA PHE A 31 9.95 -8.10 11.07
C PHE A 31 9.71 -9.56 11.47
N ALA A 32 8.78 -9.81 12.39
CA ALA A 32 8.41 -11.16 12.82
C ALA A 32 7.89 -11.99 11.64
N PHE A 33 7.03 -11.40 10.80
CA PHE A 33 6.54 -12.02 9.57
C PHE A 33 7.70 -12.41 8.63
N ARG A 34 8.61 -11.49 8.30
CA ARG A 34 9.73 -11.74 7.37
C ARG A 34 10.72 -12.76 7.94
N PHE A 35 10.96 -12.70 9.24
CA PHE A 35 11.84 -13.64 9.94
C PHE A 35 11.25 -15.06 9.93
N ASN A 36 9.98 -15.20 10.33
CA ASN A 36 9.29 -16.49 10.43
C ASN A 36 8.96 -17.08 9.05
N ARG A 37 8.71 -16.25 8.03
CA ARG A 37 8.46 -16.72 6.65
C ARG A 37 9.58 -17.60 6.11
N ARG A 38 10.85 -17.31 6.45
CA ARG A 38 12.00 -18.09 5.94
C ARG A 38 11.96 -19.55 6.40
N LYS A 39 11.43 -19.84 7.58
CA LYS A 39 11.38 -21.20 8.15
C LYS A 39 9.99 -21.82 8.12
N SER A 40 8.96 -21.08 7.71
CA SER A 40 7.60 -21.61 7.60
C SER A 40 7.49 -22.67 6.49
N THR A 41 6.87 -23.80 6.80
CA THR A 41 6.55 -24.89 5.86
C THR A 41 5.47 -24.46 4.86
N HIS A 42 4.59 -23.54 5.24
CA HIS A 42 3.43 -23.12 4.45
C HIS A 42 3.56 -21.65 3.99
N ARG A 43 4.66 -21.31 3.31
CA ARG A 43 4.94 -19.92 2.89
C ARG A 43 3.84 -19.32 2.00
N GLY A 44 3.16 -20.15 1.21
CA GLY A 44 2.05 -19.74 0.33
C GLY A 44 0.78 -19.33 1.08
N MET A 45 0.59 -19.74 2.34
CA MET A 45 -0.60 -19.39 3.12
C MET A 45 -0.73 -17.88 3.38
N LEU A 46 0.38 -17.12 3.31
CA LEU A 46 0.33 -15.67 3.43
C LEU A 46 -0.37 -15.02 2.24
N PHE A 47 -0.12 -15.54 1.04
CA PHE A 47 -0.80 -15.09 -0.16
C PHE A 47 -2.27 -15.47 -0.14
N PHE A 48 -2.59 -16.71 0.28
CA PHE A 48 -3.98 -17.14 0.46
C PHE A 48 -4.72 -16.28 1.48
N ARG A 49 -4.13 -16.03 2.65
CA ARG A 49 -4.71 -15.13 3.67
C ARG A 49 -4.90 -13.71 3.16
N LEU A 50 -3.97 -13.18 2.36
CA LEU A 50 -4.13 -11.87 1.75
C LEU A 50 -5.36 -11.83 0.84
N ILE A 51 -5.53 -12.83 -0.04
CA ILE A 51 -6.70 -12.93 -0.92
C ILE A 51 -7.98 -13.08 -0.10
N GLU A 52 -8.00 -13.95 0.90
CA GLU A 52 -9.14 -14.12 1.80
C GLU A 52 -9.54 -12.80 2.45
N GLN A 53 -8.57 -12.01 2.94
CA GLN A 53 -8.83 -10.68 3.49
C GLN A 53 -9.29 -9.69 2.42
N CYS A 54 -8.74 -9.70 1.21
CA CYS A 54 -9.19 -8.82 0.12
C CYS A 54 -10.63 -9.09 -0.30
N VAL A 55 -11.10 -10.34 -0.21
CA VAL A 55 -12.48 -10.73 -0.52
C VAL A 55 -13.42 -10.41 0.64
N ALA A 56 -12.97 -10.61 1.89
CA ALA A 56 -13.79 -10.39 3.07
C ALA A 56 -13.91 -8.90 3.46
N MET A 57 -12.91 -8.09 3.16
CA MET A 57 -12.85 -6.67 3.54
C MET A 57 -13.58 -5.79 2.51
N HIS A 58 -14.21 -4.73 3.01
CA HIS A 58 -14.73 -3.67 2.16
C HIS A 58 -13.56 -2.86 1.54
N PRO A 59 -13.80 -2.15 0.43
CA PRO A 59 -12.77 -1.32 -0.19
C PRO A 59 -12.27 -0.23 0.77
N MET A 60 -11.03 -0.36 1.24
CA MET A 60 -10.38 0.60 2.13
C MET A 60 -9.44 1.50 1.33
N PRO A 61 -9.68 2.83 1.28
CA PRO A 61 -8.74 3.75 0.65
C PRO A 61 -7.45 3.85 1.48
N PHE A 62 -6.33 4.10 0.81
CA PHE A 62 -5.02 4.22 1.47
C PHE A 62 -5.00 5.18 2.66
N ARG A 63 -5.78 6.27 2.58
CA ARG A 63 -5.88 7.26 3.66
C ARG A 63 -6.42 6.68 4.97
N GLU A 64 -7.31 5.69 4.90
CA GLU A 64 -7.85 5.01 6.08
C GLU A 64 -6.89 3.93 6.62
N LEU A 65 -5.93 3.50 5.81
CA LEU A 65 -4.87 2.57 6.22
C LEU A 65 -3.71 3.28 6.94
N VAL A 66 -3.48 4.57 6.68
CA VAL A 66 -2.41 5.34 7.30
C VAL A 66 -2.83 5.77 8.71
N ALA A 67 -1.99 5.48 9.72
CA ALA A 67 -2.29 5.80 11.12
C ALA A 67 -2.42 7.31 11.40
N ASN A 68 -1.67 8.14 10.67
CA ASN A 68 -1.74 9.60 10.76
C ASN A 68 -1.93 10.23 9.37
N PRO A 69 -3.14 10.16 8.80
CA PRO A 69 -3.38 10.65 7.45
C PRO A 69 -3.33 12.17 7.44
N LYS A 70 -2.51 12.73 6.53
CA LYS A 70 -2.52 14.18 6.30
C LYS A 70 -3.94 14.65 5.95
N PRO A 71 -4.37 15.82 6.44
CA PRO A 71 -5.66 16.38 6.05
C PRO A 71 -5.68 16.54 4.53
N LYS A 72 -6.75 16.04 3.90
CA LYS A 72 -6.99 16.26 2.49
C LYS A 72 -7.29 17.74 2.34
N ASN A 73 -6.58 18.43 1.45
CA ASN A 73 -6.95 19.79 1.06
C ASN A 73 -8.27 19.71 0.29
N GLU A 74 -9.39 19.92 0.98
CA GLU A 74 -10.74 19.82 0.42
C GLU A 74 -10.99 20.86 -0.70
N GLY A 75 -10.16 21.91 -0.78
CA GLY A 75 -10.23 22.95 -1.80
C GLY A 75 -9.39 22.71 -3.08
N GLN A 76 -8.69 21.58 -3.21
CA GLN A 76 -8.02 21.23 -4.46
C GLN A 76 -8.89 20.21 -5.19
N PRO A 77 -9.74 20.62 -6.16
CA PRO A 77 -10.23 19.68 -7.15
C PRO A 77 -9.02 18.94 -7.74
N PHE A 78 -9.17 17.68 -8.15
CA PHE A 78 -8.13 17.01 -8.93
C PHE A 78 -7.89 17.91 -10.15
N ALA A 79 -6.85 18.73 -10.08
CA ALA A 79 -6.46 19.58 -11.18
C ALA A 79 -5.98 18.61 -12.23
N VAL A 80 -6.87 18.25 -13.17
CA VAL A 80 -6.45 17.66 -14.42
C VAL A 80 -5.35 18.60 -14.90
N PRO A 81 -4.08 18.15 -14.99
CA PRO A 81 -3.02 19.05 -15.41
C PRO A 81 -3.45 19.64 -16.74
N SER A 82 -3.62 20.96 -16.79
CA SER A 82 -4.11 21.68 -17.98
C SER A 82 -3.21 21.44 -19.20
N ASN A 83 -1.98 21.00 -18.95
CA ASN A 83 -1.05 20.53 -19.95
C ASN A 83 -1.29 19.04 -20.26
N LEU A 84 -2.33 18.73 -21.03
CA LEU A 84 -2.29 17.56 -21.92
C LEU A 84 -1.25 17.82 -23.04
N ARG A 85 0.03 17.91 -22.69
CA ARG A 85 1.12 18.01 -23.69
C ARG A 85 1.36 16.70 -24.45
N HIS A 86 0.63 15.64 -24.10
CA HIS A 86 0.57 14.41 -24.85
C HIS A 86 -0.89 14.09 -25.10
N LYS A 87 -1.46 14.65 -26.16
CA LYS A 87 -2.55 13.95 -26.84
C LYS A 87 -1.97 12.57 -27.17
N ALA A 88 -2.61 11.51 -26.69
CA ALA A 88 -2.22 10.17 -27.11
C ALA A 88 -2.14 10.16 -28.65
N PRO A 89 -1.10 9.58 -29.26
CA PRO A 89 -1.03 9.47 -30.71
C PRO A 89 -2.31 8.79 -31.21
N ALA A 90 -2.80 9.15 -32.39
CA ALA A 90 -4.09 8.68 -32.91
C ALA A 90 -4.23 7.13 -32.95
N SER A 91 -3.11 6.40 -32.95
CA SER A 91 -3.04 4.95 -32.83
C SER A 91 -3.38 4.39 -31.44
N LEU A 92 -3.51 5.26 -30.43
CA LEU A 92 -3.76 4.97 -29.02
C LEU A 92 -5.04 5.66 -28.52
N ASP A 93 -5.99 5.93 -29.42
CA ASP A 93 -7.33 6.42 -29.10
C ASP A 93 -8.16 5.30 -28.43
N ILE A 94 -7.72 4.93 -27.23
CA ILE A 94 -8.46 4.07 -26.34
C ILE A 94 -9.49 4.99 -25.69
N SER A 95 -10.76 4.79 -26.01
CA SER A 95 -11.87 5.38 -25.26
C SER A 95 -11.62 5.10 -23.79
N VAL A 96 -11.24 6.13 -23.01
CA VAL A 96 -10.93 5.97 -21.59
C VAL A 96 -12.16 5.34 -20.95
N PRO A 97 -12.11 4.08 -20.47
CA PRO A 97 -13.29 3.45 -19.92
C PRO A 97 -13.67 4.22 -18.66
N ILE A 98 -14.90 4.75 -18.66
CA ILE A 98 -15.53 5.38 -17.50
C ILE A 98 -15.43 4.37 -16.36
N HIS A 99 -14.63 4.69 -15.34
CA HIS A 99 -14.22 3.77 -14.28
C HIS A 99 -15.43 3.03 -13.65
N PRO A 100 -15.68 1.74 -14.00
CA PRO A 100 -16.91 1.05 -13.61
C PRO A 100 -16.99 0.77 -12.10
N TRP A 101 -15.86 0.83 -11.38
CA TRP A 101 -15.82 0.68 -9.91
C TRP A 101 -16.12 1.98 -9.15
N ARG A 102 -16.38 3.09 -9.85
CA ARG A 102 -16.68 4.41 -9.25
C ARG A 102 -18.16 4.81 -9.40
N THR A 103 -18.96 4.01 -10.09
CA THR A 103 -20.42 4.13 -10.06
C THR A 103 -20.90 3.70 -8.67
N ALA A 104 -21.27 4.69 -7.85
CA ALA A 104 -22.12 4.42 -6.70
C ALA A 104 -23.37 3.70 -7.24
N LEU A 105 -23.60 2.47 -6.77
CA LEU A 105 -24.85 1.79 -7.04
C LEU A 105 -26.01 2.64 -6.48
N PRO A 106 -27.20 2.60 -7.12
CA PRO A 106 -28.35 3.40 -6.72
C PRO A 106 -28.83 3.13 -5.30
#